data_AF-A0A0P7ZDD1-F1
#
_entry.id   AF-A0A0P7ZDD1-F1
#
_cell.length_a   1.000
_cell.length_b   1.000
_cell.length_c   1.000
_cell.angle_alpha   90.00
_cell.angle_beta   90.00
_cell.angle_gamma   90.00
#
_symmetry.space_group_name_H-M   'P 1'
#
loop_
_entity.id
_entity.type
_entity.pdbx_description
1 polymer ?
#
loop_
_entity_poly.entity_id
_entity_poly.type
_entity_poly.pdbx_seq_one_letter_code
_entity_poly.pdbx_strand_id
1 'polypeptide(L)'
;LGLASRICVEIGAHIIKTYYTEGFDKVVEACGKVPVVIAGGKKLPEIDALKMAHGAISDGAVGVDMGRNIFQSDSPVGMIQAVRTIVHDGKSVDEAYEIYEQMKR
;
A
#
# COMPACT_ATOMS: atom_id res chain seq x y z
N LEU A 1 -2.88 -14.18 7.35
CA LEU A 1 -3.62 -13.18 6.54
C LEU A 1 -4.44 -13.83 5.41
N GLY A 2 -3.87 -14.79 4.65
CA GLY A 2 -4.60 -15.48 3.57
C GLY A 2 -5.92 -16.15 3.99
N LEU A 3 -5.93 -16.92 5.09
CA LEU A 3 -7.16 -17.57 5.58
C LEU A 3 -8.29 -16.57 5.90
N ALA A 4 -8.00 -15.53 6.68
CA ALA A 4 -8.98 -14.50 7.02
C ALA A 4 -9.51 -13.78 5.78
N SER A 5 -8.62 -13.46 4.84
CA SER A 5 -8.97 -12.81 3.57
C SER A 5 -9.88 -13.70 2.72
N ARG A 6 -9.56 -14.99 2.61
CA ARG A 6 -10.38 -15.96 1.86
C ARG A 6 -11.77 -16.13 2.48
N ILE A 7 -11.89 -16.18 3.80
CA ILE A 7 -13.20 -16.22 4.47
C ILE A 7 -14.04 -15.00 4.06
N CYS A 8 -13.46 -13.79 4.09
CA CYS A 8 -14.15 -12.58 3.65
C CYS A 8 -14.61 -12.65 2.18
N VAL A 9 -13.78 -13.21 1.30
CA VAL A 9 -14.16 -13.45 -0.11
C VAL A 9 -15.35 -14.40 -0.22
N GLU A 10 -15.33 -15.53 0.51
CA GLU A 10 -16.40 -16.53 0.46
C GLU A 10 -17.74 -16.01 0.99
N ILE A 11 -17.74 -15.05 1.93
CA ILE A 11 -18.96 -14.41 2.43
C ILE A 11 -19.43 -13.24 1.55
N GLY A 12 -18.80 -13.02 0.39
CA GLY A 12 -19.24 -12.06 -0.62
C GLY A 12 -18.61 -10.66 -0.53
N ALA A 13 -17.44 -10.52 0.10
CA ALA A 13 -16.73 -9.25 0.07
C ALA A 13 -16.25 -8.90 -1.35
N HIS A 14 -16.47 -7.65 -1.77
CA HIS A 14 -16.05 -7.14 -3.09
C HIS A 14 -14.65 -6.54 -3.09
N ILE A 15 -14.11 -6.19 -1.91
CA ILE A 15 -12.77 -5.64 -1.72
C ILE A 15 -12.24 -6.20 -0.41
N ILE A 16 -10.96 -6.60 -0.39
CA ILE A 16 -10.26 -7.03 0.82
C ILE A 16 -9.25 -5.97 1.23
N LYS A 17 -9.34 -5.49 2.47
CA LYS A 17 -8.29 -4.71 3.11
C LYS A 17 -7.56 -5.56 4.14
N THR A 18 -6.23 -5.65 4.04
CA THR A 18 -5.38 -6.43 4.96
C THR A 18 -4.04 -5.73 5.19
N TYR A 19 -3.13 -6.32 5.96
CA TYR A 19 -1.77 -5.81 6.17
C TYR A 19 -0.78 -6.42 5.18
N TYR A 20 0.31 -5.71 4.88
CA TYR A 20 1.44 -6.24 4.11
C TYR A 20 2.31 -7.20 4.95
N THR A 21 2.86 -8.24 4.33
CA THR A 21 3.68 -9.27 4.98
C THR A 21 4.66 -9.87 3.98
N GLU A 22 5.70 -10.57 4.44
CA GLU A 22 6.49 -11.46 3.58
C GLU A 22 5.58 -12.55 2.96
N GLY A 23 5.77 -12.83 1.67
CA GLY A 23 4.91 -13.75 0.91
C GLY A 23 3.49 -13.20 0.69
N PHE A 24 3.36 -11.89 0.44
CA PHE A 24 2.07 -11.24 0.24
C PHE A 24 1.35 -11.71 -1.04
N ASP A 25 2.10 -12.11 -2.05
CA ASP A 25 1.62 -12.77 -3.27
C ASP A 25 0.63 -13.90 -2.96
N LYS A 26 0.94 -14.75 -1.97
CA LYS A 26 0.05 -15.84 -1.52
C LYS A 26 -1.27 -15.34 -0.90
N VAL A 27 -1.25 -14.15 -0.30
CA VAL A 27 -2.48 -13.51 0.23
C VAL A 27 -3.34 -13.02 -0.92
N VAL A 28 -2.73 -12.42 -1.95
CA VAL A 28 -3.42 -11.99 -3.16
C VAL A 28 -4.00 -13.19 -3.90
N GLU A 29 -3.23 -14.26 -4.09
CA GLU A 29 -3.69 -15.51 -4.69
C GLU A 29 -4.89 -16.11 -3.94
N ALA A 30 -4.86 -16.10 -2.60
CA ALA A 30 -5.97 -16.59 -1.78
C ALA A 30 -7.27 -15.80 -1.99
N CYS A 31 -7.19 -14.53 -2.39
CA CYS A 31 -8.35 -13.68 -2.70
C CYS A 31 -8.89 -13.88 -4.13
N GLY A 32 -8.16 -14.58 -4.99
CA GLY A 32 -8.55 -14.86 -6.37
C GLY A 32 -8.77 -13.58 -7.18
N LYS A 33 -10.01 -13.32 -7.60
CA LYS A 33 -10.37 -12.15 -8.42
C LYS A 33 -10.78 -10.92 -7.60
N VAL A 34 -10.91 -11.05 -6.28
CA VAL A 34 -11.33 -9.94 -5.42
C VAL A 34 -10.13 -9.03 -5.16
N PRO A 35 -10.23 -7.71 -5.46
CA PRO A 35 -9.13 -6.77 -5.29
C PRO A 35 -8.67 -6.67 -3.83
N VAL A 36 -7.34 -6.62 -3.65
CA VAL A 36 -6.71 -6.50 -2.34
C VAL A 36 -6.02 -5.14 -2.22
N VAL A 37 -6.29 -4.44 -1.12
CA VAL A 37 -5.60 -3.20 -0.73
C VAL A 37 -4.89 -3.39 0.61
N ILE A 38 -3.72 -2.79 0.78
CA ILE A 38 -2.98 -2.86 2.05
C ILE A 38 -3.27 -1.67 2.96
N ALA A 39 -3.42 -1.94 4.26
CA ALA A 39 -3.43 -0.90 5.29
C ALA A 39 -2.00 -0.41 5.56
N GLY A 40 -1.83 0.91 5.76
CA GLY A 40 -0.51 1.48 6.05
C GLY A 40 0.11 1.11 7.40
N GLY A 41 -0.66 0.57 8.36
CA GLY A 41 -0.12 0.21 9.68
C GLY A 41 0.23 1.42 10.56
N LYS A 42 1.22 1.25 11.45
CA LYS A 42 1.76 2.32 12.32
C LYS A 42 2.55 3.34 11.49
N LYS A 43 2.81 4.53 12.04
CA LYS A 43 3.71 5.50 11.40
C LYS A 43 5.10 4.89 11.26
N LEU A 44 5.65 5.00 10.06
CA LEU A 44 7.01 4.63 9.67
C LEU A 44 7.72 5.88 9.13
N PRO A 45 9.05 5.85 8.99
CA PRO A 45 9.74 6.76 8.09
C PRO A 45 9.11 6.74 6.70
N GLU A 46 8.99 7.89 6.04
CA GLU A 46 8.28 8.02 4.76
C GLU A 46 8.86 7.10 3.70
N ILE A 47 10.20 6.99 3.62
CA ILE A 47 10.87 6.07 2.72
C ILE A 47 10.45 4.61 2.93
N ASP A 48 10.25 4.18 4.18
CA ASP A 48 9.84 2.81 4.49
C ASP A 48 8.37 2.57 4.19
N ALA A 49 7.52 3.59 4.37
CA ALA A 49 6.13 3.54 3.92
C ALA A 49 6.02 3.47 2.39
N LEU A 50 6.88 4.17 1.65
CA LEU A 50 6.95 4.06 0.18
C LEU A 50 7.45 2.69 -0.26
N LYS A 51 8.47 2.12 0.39
CA LYS A 51 8.92 0.73 0.15
C LYS A 51 7.80 -0.28 0.38
N MET A 52 7.04 -0.12 1.46
CA MET A 52 5.87 -0.96 1.75
C MET A 52 4.82 -0.84 0.65
N ALA A 53 4.50 0.38 0.20
CA ALA A 53 3.55 0.58 -0.90
C ALA A 53 4.03 -0.10 -2.18
N HIS A 54 5.28 0.14 -2.56
CA HIS A 54 5.87 -0.44 -3.77
C HIS A 54 5.91 -1.96 -3.73
N GLY A 55 6.34 -2.55 -2.60
CA GLY A 55 6.36 -4.00 -2.40
C GLY A 55 4.95 -4.60 -2.53
N ALA A 56 3.95 -3.99 -1.88
CA ALA A 56 2.58 -4.46 -1.96
C ALA A 56 2.00 -4.42 -3.38
N ILE A 57 2.23 -3.32 -4.13
CA ILE A 57 1.79 -3.22 -5.52
C ILE A 57 2.51 -4.24 -6.40
N SER A 58 3.82 -4.43 -6.19
CA SER A 58 4.62 -5.44 -6.90
C SER A 58 4.13 -6.86 -6.64
N ASP A 59 3.67 -7.14 -5.42
CA ASP A 59 3.12 -8.44 -5.00
C ASP A 59 1.64 -8.63 -5.39
N GLY A 60 1.04 -7.68 -6.12
CA GLY A 60 -0.31 -7.82 -6.70
C GLY A 60 -1.44 -7.14 -5.93
N ALA A 61 -1.14 -6.32 -4.91
CA ALA A 61 -2.15 -5.41 -4.38
C ALA A 61 -2.59 -4.41 -5.47
N VAL A 62 -3.87 -4.03 -5.49
CA VAL A 62 -4.39 -3.04 -6.44
C VAL A 62 -4.35 -1.61 -5.89
N GLY A 63 -3.89 -1.43 -4.66
CA GLY A 63 -3.84 -0.13 -4.01
C GLY A 63 -3.47 -0.18 -2.53
N VAL A 64 -3.50 1.00 -1.91
CA VAL A 64 -3.19 1.19 -0.50
C VAL A 64 -4.26 2.02 0.19
N ASP A 65 -4.50 1.75 1.47
CA ASP A 65 -5.36 2.51 2.36
C ASP A 65 -4.51 2.98 3.55
N MET A 66 -3.79 4.08 3.32
CA MET A 66 -2.83 4.65 4.26
C MET A 66 -3.44 5.81 5.06
N GLY A 67 -3.53 5.61 6.37
CA GLY A 67 -3.90 6.68 7.32
C GLY A 67 -2.66 7.35 7.91
N ARG A 68 -2.13 6.79 9.01
CA ARG A 68 -1.05 7.40 9.80
C ARG A 68 0.19 7.80 9.01
N ASN A 69 0.60 6.99 8.02
CA ASN A 69 1.74 7.32 7.15
C ASN A 69 1.51 8.53 6.27
N ILE A 70 0.26 8.96 6.07
CA ILE A 70 -0.08 10.21 5.40
C ILE A 70 -0.21 11.35 6.42
N PHE A 71 -1.20 11.29 7.31
CA PHE A 71 -1.57 12.44 8.13
C PHE A 71 -0.60 12.74 9.28
N GLN A 72 0.31 11.82 9.62
CA GLN A 72 1.37 12.06 10.60
C GLN A 72 2.74 12.30 9.93
N SER A 73 2.79 12.42 8.60
CA SER A 73 3.99 12.83 7.88
C SER A 73 4.24 14.34 8.04
N ASP A 74 5.50 14.76 7.92
CA ASP A 74 5.87 16.18 7.88
C ASP A 74 5.31 16.89 6.63
N SER A 75 5.04 16.14 5.55
CA SER A 75 4.37 16.65 4.36
C SER A 75 3.26 15.68 3.90
N PRO A 76 2.04 15.78 4.47
CA PRO A 76 0.94 14.89 4.13
C PRO A 76 0.58 14.94 2.63
N VAL A 77 0.59 16.13 2.03
CA VAL A 77 0.32 16.31 0.59
C VAL A 77 1.46 15.69 -0.24
N GLY A 78 2.72 15.92 0.14
CA GLY A 78 3.86 15.30 -0.52
C GLY A 78 3.79 13.78 -0.48
N MET A 79 3.40 13.22 0.67
CA MET A 79 3.25 11.77 0.83
C MET A 79 2.10 11.20 0.00
N ILE A 80 0.97 11.91 -0.10
CA ILE A 80 -0.14 11.52 -1.00
C ILE A 80 0.35 11.45 -2.46
N GLN A 81 1.07 12.47 -2.91
CA GLN A 81 1.58 12.52 -4.29
C GLN A 81 2.60 11.40 -4.54
N ALA A 82 3.55 11.20 -3.62
CA ALA A 82 4.54 10.13 -3.72
C ALA A 82 3.87 8.74 -3.83
N VAL A 83 2.97 8.42 -2.90
CA VAL A 83 2.21 7.14 -2.91
C VAL A 83 1.40 6.98 -4.19
N ARG A 84 0.73 8.05 -4.67
CA ARG A 84 -0.03 8.03 -5.92
C ARG A 84 0.83 7.59 -7.09
N THR A 85 2.06 8.09 -7.20
CA THR A 85 2.95 7.74 -8.33
C THR A 85 3.41 6.28 -8.32
N ILE A 86 3.56 5.68 -7.14
CA ILE A 86 3.84 4.24 -7.02
C ILE A 86 2.61 3.44 -7.49
N VAL A 87 1.42 3.79 -6.97
CA VAL A 87 0.19 3.01 -7.21
C VAL A 87 -0.31 3.13 -8.66
N HIS A 88 -0.22 4.32 -9.24
CA HIS A 88 -0.86 4.62 -10.54
C HIS A 88 0.11 4.80 -11.71
N ASP A 89 1.34 5.23 -11.43
CA ASP A 89 2.30 5.58 -12.48
C ASP A 89 3.51 4.63 -12.54
N GLY A 90 3.55 3.60 -11.67
CA GLY A 90 4.59 2.58 -11.66
C GLY A 90 5.99 3.10 -11.29
N LYS A 91 6.08 4.23 -10.60
CA LYS A 91 7.37 4.82 -10.20
C LYS A 91 8.08 3.99 -9.15
N SER A 92 9.42 4.03 -9.21
CA SER A 92 10.28 3.45 -8.18
C SER A 92 10.15 4.18 -6.84
N VAL A 93 10.61 3.53 -5.78
CA VAL A 93 10.65 4.11 -4.43
C VAL A 93 11.46 5.41 -4.40
N ASP A 94 12.61 5.44 -5.08
CA ASP A 94 13.51 6.60 -5.07
C ASP A 94 12.86 7.80 -5.76
N GLU A 95 12.26 7.61 -6.94
CA GLU A 95 11.55 8.68 -7.65
C GLU A 95 10.34 9.21 -6.84
N ALA A 96 9.60 8.33 -6.17
CA ALA A 96 8.50 8.73 -5.31
C ALA A 96 8.99 9.50 -4.08
N TYR A 97 10.15 9.11 -3.52
CA TYR A 97 10.75 9.79 -2.38
C TYR A 97 11.27 11.19 -2.76
N GLU A 98 11.84 11.35 -3.96
CA GLU A 98 12.20 12.66 -4.50
C GLU A 98 10.99 13.61 -4.59
N ILE A 99 9.84 13.12 -5.06
CA ILE A 99 8.60 13.91 -5.11
C ILE A 99 8.19 14.37 -3.70
N TYR A 100 8.25 13.46 -2.71
CA TYR A 100 7.96 13.81 -1.33
C TYR A 100 8.90 14.91 -0.81
N GLU A 101 10.21 14.76 -1.00
CA GLU A 101 11.22 15.73 -0.55
C GLU A 101 11.07 17.11 -1.23
N GLN A 102 10.67 17.14 -2.51
CA GLN A 102 10.39 18.40 -3.22
C GLN A 102 9.18 19.14 -2.63
N MET A 103 8.15 18.41 -2.18
CA MET A 103 6.92 18.98 -1.61
C MET A 103 6.98 19.22 -0.09
N LYS A 104 8.01 18.73 0.59
CA LYS A 104 8.24 19.00 2.01
C LYS A 104 8.83 20.40 2.26
N ARG A 105 9.46 20.99 1.24
CA ARG A 105 10.12 22.30 1.30
C ARG A 105 9.15 23.46 1.43
#